data_AF-A0AA39MR97-F1
#
_entry.id   AF-A0AA39MR97-F1
#
_cell.length_a   1.000
_cell.length_b   1.000
_cell.length_c   1.000
_cell.angle_alpha   90.00
_cell.angle_beta   90.00
_cell.angle_gamma   90.00
#
_symmetry.space_group_name_H-M   'P 1'
#
loop_
_entity.id
_entity.type
_entity.pdbx_description
1 polymer ?
#
loop_
_entity_poly.entity_id
_entity_poly.type
_entity_poly.pdbx_seq_one_letter_code
_entity_poly.pdbx_strand_id
1 'polypeptide(L)' 'ILPRSQNGFRRGNRTHNNSFILRTAIDRAHANGRVLYVAFVDLENAFPSTDLSTLWLELQCLGVGGPIFD' A
#
# COMPACT_ATOMS: atom_id res chain seq x y z
N ILE A 1 5.34 6.75 -8.93
CA ILE A 1 5.96 7.11 -7.63
C ILE A 1 5.09 6.57 -6.50
N LEU A 2 5.65 5.87 -5.50
CA LEU A 2 4.88 5.28 -4.40
C LEU A 2 4.51 6.33 -3.32
N PRO A 3 3.27 6.35 -2.80
CA PRO A 3 2.86 7.33 -1.79
C PRO A 3 3.56 7.07 -0.45
N ARG A 4 3.62 8.10 0.41
CA ARG A 4 4.23 7.97 1.76
C ARG A 4 3.47 7.01 2.67
N SER A 5 2.17 6.80 2.43
CA SER A 5 1.33 5.84 3.14
C SER A 5 1.63 4.39 2.78
N GLN A 6 2.35 4.13 1.68
CA GLN A 6 2.75 2.78 1.28
C GLN A 6 3.89 2.30 2.18
N ASN A 7 3.62 1.22 2.93
CA ASN A 7 4.51 0.71 3.97
C ASN A 7 5.17 -0.63 3.60
N GLY A 8 4.40 -1.62 3.11
CA GLY A 8 4.92 -2.94 2.77
C GLY A 8 6.04 -2.91 1.72
N PHE A 9 6.96 -3.87 1.73
CA PHE A 9 8.04 -3.98 0.72
C PHE A 9 8.88 -2.71 0.48
N ARG A 10 8.88 -1.75 1.42
CA ARG A 10 9.63 -0.49 1.32
C ARG A 10 10.77 -0.46 2.32
N ARG A 11 11.96 -0.06 1.85
CA ARG A 11 13.15 0.07 2.71
C ARG A 11 12.89 1.09 3.82
N GLY A 12 13.32 0.74 5.04
CA GLY A 12 13.16 1.59 6.24
C GLY A 12 11.77 1.53 6.89
N ASN A 13 10.83 0.83 6.27
CA ASN A 13 9.46 0.69 6.73
C ASN A 13 9.24 -0.69 7.37
N ARG A 14 8.34 -0.76 8.34
CA ARG A 14 8.05 -1.96 9.17
C ARG A 14 6.56 -2.08 9.43
N THR A 15 6.12 -3.29 9.75
CA THR A 15 4.71 -3.61 10.06
C THR A 15 4.14 -2.73 11.17
N HIS A 16 4.92 -2.43 12.21
CA HIS A 16 4.46 -1.63 13.34
C HIS A 16 4.13 -0.17 12.99
N ASN A 17 4.65 0.38 11.88
CA ASN A 17 4.37 1.77 11.51
C ASN A 17 2.87 1.97 11.24
N ASN A 18 2.21 1.03 10.55
CA ASN A 18 0.77 1.12 10.26
C ASN A 18 -0.08 0.97 11.53
N SER A 19 0.31 0.05 12.42
CA SER A 19 -0.35 -0.12 13.72
C SER A 19 -0.25 1.13 14.58
N PHE A 20 0.92 1.78 14.60
CA PHE A 20 1.12 3.05 15.30
C PHE A 20 0.21 4.15 14.73
N ILE A 21 0.19 4.32 13.39
CA ILE A 21 -0.67 5.33 12.73
C ILE A 21 -2.14 5.11 13.07
N LEU A 22 -2.63 3.87 12.98
CA LEU A 22 -4.02 3.54 13.30
C LEU A 22 -4.33 3.83 14.77
N ARG A 23 -3.42 3.47 15.69
CA ARG A 23 -3.58 3.77 17.12
C ARG A 23 -3.67 5.27 17.37
N THR A 24 -2.77 6.06 16.80
CA THR A 24 -2.80 7.52 16.91
C THR A 24 -4.10 8.12 16.36
N ALA A 25 -4.62 7.59 15.25
CA ALA A 25 -5.90 8.03 14.70
C ALA A 25 -7.08 7.74 15.64
N ILE A 26 -7.11 6.55 16.24
CA ILE A 26 -8.11 6.16 17.25
C ILE A 26 -8.05 7.09 18.46
N ASP A 27 -6.85 7.29 19.02
CA ASP A 27 -6.65 8.15 20.20
C ASP A 27 -7.09 9.59 19.92
N ARG A 28 -6.81 10.11 18.72
CA ARG A 28 -7.22 11.45 18.30
C ARG A 28 -8.74 11.57 18.13
N ALA A 29 -9.38 10.56 17.56
CA ALA A 29 -10.84 10.57 17.39
C ALA A 29 -11.54 10.54 18.76
N HIS A 30 -11.08 9.67 19.65
CA HIS A 30 -11.58 9.56 21.02
C HIS A 30 -11.42 10.88 21.80
N ALA A 31 -10.23 11.50 21.76
CA ALA A 31 -9.97 12.77 22.43
C ALA A 31 -10.85 13.92 21.93
N ASN A 32 -11.33 13.85 20.67
CA ASN A 32 -12.21 14.86 20.09
C ASN A 32 -13.71 14.50 20.20
N GLY A 33 -14.07 13.39 20.86
CA GLY A 33 -15.46 12.92 20.93
C GLY A 33 -16.05 12.54 19.56
N ARG A 34 -15.22 12.11 18.61
CA ARG A 34 -15.63 11.73 17.26
C ARG A 34 -15.51 10.22 17.05
N VAL A 35 -16.41 9.66 16.26
CA VAL A 35 -16.31 8.26 15.80
C VAL A 35 -15.30 8.18 14.65
N LEU A 36 -14.38 7.22 14.73
CA LEU A 36 -13.50 6.84 13.63
C LEU A 36 -14.07 5.60 12.94
N TYR A 37 -14.45 5.73 11.67
CA TYR A 37 -14.83 4.61 10.82
C TYR A 37 -13.60 4.09 10.07
N VAL A 38 -13.42 2.76 10.02
CA VAL A 38 -12.26 2.11 9.40
C VAL A 38 -12.76 0.96 8.52
N ALA A 39 -12.21 0.85 7.31
CA ALA A 39 -12.43 -0.29 6.42
C ALA A 39 -11.14 -1.11 6.33
N PHE A 40 -11.26 -2.43 6.56
CA PHE A 40 -10.19 -3.39 6.35
C PHE A 40 -10.44 -4.07 5.00
N VAL A 41 -9.78 -3.55 3.97
CA VAL A 41 -9.88 -4.07 2.60
C VAL A 41 -8.65 -4.91 2.33
N ASP A 42 -8.85 -6.12 1.82
CA ASP A 42 -7.78 -7.03 1.40
C ASP A 42 -8.08 -7.59 0.01
N LEU A 43 -7.03 -7.99 -0.70
CA LEU A 43 -7.12 -8.54 -2.05
C LEU A 43 -6.97 -10.05 -2.02
N GLU A 44 -7.91 -10.77 -2.61
CA GLU A 44 -7.80 -12.21 -2.77
C GLU A 44 -6.80 -12.56 -3.88
N ASN A 45 -5.85 -13.47 -3.58
CA ASN A 45 -4.86 -13.99 -4.53
C ASN A 45 -4.12 -12.91 -5.33
N ALA A 46 -3.71 -11.81 -4.68
CA ALA A 46 -3.19 -10.61 -5.35
C ALA A 46 -2.14 -10.86 -6.44
N PHE A 47 -1.21 -11.81 -6.27
CA PHE A 47 -0.22 -12.12 -7.32
C PHE A 47 -0.84 -12.89 -8.50
N PRO A 48 -1.48 -14.06 -8.31
CA PRO A 48 -2.13 -14.77 -9.41
C PRO A 48 -3.26 -13.99 -10.10
N SER A 49 -3.95 -13.10 -9.38
CA SER A 49 -5.10 -12.34 -9.90
C SER A 49 -4.73 -11.02 -10.57
N THR A 50 -3.45 -10.62 -10.56
CA THR A 50 -3.00 -9.40 -11.23
C THR A 50 -3.03 -9.57 -12.75
N ASP A 51 -3.71 -8.68 -13.45
CA ASP A 51 -3.65 -8.60 -14.91
C ASP A 51 -2.24 -8.15 -15.36
N LEU A 52 -1.49 -9.08 -15.96
CA LEU A 52 -0.11 -8.84 -16.34
C LEU A 52 0.02 -7.80 -17.45
N SER A 53 -0.92 -7.74 -18.38
CA SER A 53 -0.90 -6.77 -19.48
C SER A 53 -0.95 -5.34 -18.96
N THR A 54 -1.87 -5.06 -18.03
CA THR A 54 -1.99 -3.77 -17.35
C THR A 54 -0.76 -3.48 -16.49
N LEU A 55 -0.27 -4.47 -15.76
CA LEU A 55 0.95 -4.31 -14.95
C LEU A 55 2.15 -3.89 -15.81
N TRP A 56 2.39 -4.57 -16.94
CA TRP A 56 3.50 -4.24 -17.83
C TRP A 56 3.37 -2.87 -18.47
N LEU A 57 2.16 -2.48 -18.86
CA LEU A 57 1.88 -1.15 -19.39
C LEU A 57 2.19 -0.06 -18.35
N GLU A 58 1.74 -0.23 -17.11
CA GLU A 58 2.02 0.70 -16.00
C GLU A 58 3.53 0.79 -15.71
N LEU A 59 4.23 -0.35 -15.67
CA LEU A 59 5.67 -0.40 -15.47
C LEU A 59 6.43 0.33 -16.59
N GLN A 60 6.03 0.13 -17.86
CA GLN A 60 6.60 0.84 -19.00
C GLN A 60 6.39 2.36 -18.88
N CYS A 61 5.17 2.79 -18.53
CA CYS A 61 4.87 4.20 -18.26
C CYS A 61 5.72 4.80 -17.12
N LEU A 62 6.12 3.97 -16.15
CA LEU A 62 7.03 4.34 -15.06
C LEU A 62 8.52 4.31 -15.46
N GLY A 63 8.83 4.01 -16.72
CA GLY A 63 10.20 3.96 -17.25
C GLY A 63 10.91 2.63 -17.00
N VAL A 64 10.19 1.59 -16.56
CA VAL A 64 10.73 0.23 -16.47
C VAL A 64 10.71 -0.38 -17.86
N GLY A 65 11.89 -0.63 -18.40
CA GLY A 65 12.07 -1.25 -19.71
C GLY A 65 13.52 -1.65 -19.91
N GLY A 66 13.80 -2.26 -21.07
CA GLY A 66 15.12 -2.78 -21.41
C GLY A 66 15.02 -4.18 -22.01
N PRO A 67 16.15 -4.74 -22.46
CA PRO A 67 16.20 -6.12 -22.92
C PRO A 67 15.78 -7.05 -21.77
N ILE A 68 14.76 -7.86 -22.03
CA ILE A 68 14.39 -8.97 -21.16
C ILE A 68 15.32 -10.12 -21.53
N PHE A 69 16.11 -10.57 -20.56
CA PHE A 69 16.92 -11.77 -20.69
C PHE A 69 16.19 -12.91 -19.99
N ASP A 70 16.22 -14.09 -20.61
CA ASP A 70 15.73 -15.35 -20.01
C ASP A 70 16.79 -16.00 -19.11
#